data_AF-A0AAW0K6W8-F1
#
_entry.id   AF-A0AAW0K6W8-F1
#
_cell.length_a   1.000
_cell.length_b   1.000
_cell.length_c   1.000
_cell.angle_alpha   90.00
_cell.angle_beta   90.00
_cell.angle_gamma   90.00
#
_symmetry.space_group_name_H-M   'P 1'
#
loop_
_entity.id
_entity.type
_entity.pdbx_description
1 polymer ?
#
loop_
_entity_poly.entity_id
_entity_poly.type
_entity_poly.pdbx_seq_one_letter_code
_entity_poly.pdbx_strand_id
1 'polypeptide(L)'
;MKDGINFILENLVAVEEREDFMKEVQLYRNKVPSLFTITAKTMLKTSHPRIWWDFCGDRLPILQKYAIRILSQPCSSTLSKGYRNASELAQTKKTNMLTSEMLDNMVNVRLNSMMMEKFKTGES
;
A
#
# COMPACT_ATOMS: atom_id res chain seq x y z
N MET A 1 -17.09 5.40 14.93
CA MET A 1 -15.59 5.42 14.91
C MET A 1 -14.98 4.41 15.87
N LYS A 2 -15.55 4.19 17.07
CA LYS A 2 -15.20 3.02 17.92
C LYS A 2 -15.41 1.70 17.15
N ASP A 3 -16.44 1.68 16.32
CA ASP A 3 -16.85 0.53 15.50
C ASP A 3 -15.78 0.10 14.49
N GLY A 4 -15.05 1.06 13.90
CA GLY A 4 -13.97 0.76 12.95
C GLY A 4 -12.74 0.14 13.62
N ILE A 5 -12.36 0.62 14.80
CA ILE A 5 -11.25 0.03 15.56
C ILE A 5 -11.59 -1.38 16.03
N ASN A 6 -12.81 -1.60 16.52
CA ASN A 6 -13.28 -2.93 16.90
C ASN A 6 -13.29 -3.88 15.70
N PHE A 7 -13.76 -3.42 14.53
CA PHE A 7 -13.71 -4.21 13.31
C PHE A 7 -12.29 -4.64 12.95
N ILE A 8 -11.31 -3.73 13.03
CA ILE A 8 -9.90 -4.03 12.77
C ILE A 8 -9.38 -5.06 13.78
N LEU A 9 -9.68 -4.86 15.08
CA LEU A 9 -9.27 -5.76 16.16
C LEU A 9 -9.78 -7.20 15.95
N GLU A 10 -11.03 -7.34 15.52
CA GLU A 10 -11.68 -8.63 15.33
C GLU A 10 -11.24 -9.34 14.05
N ASN A 11 -11.08 -8.59 12.94
CA ASN A 11 -10.94 -9.17 11.59
C ASN A 11 -9.51 -9.10 11.01
N LEU A 12 -8.69 -8.16 11.47
CA LEU A 12 -7.36 -7.91 10.88
C LEU A 12 -6.22 -8.20 11.84
N VAL A 13 -6.42 -8.01 13.15
CA VAL A 13 -5.38 -8.16 14.17
C VAL A 13 -5.30 -9.61 14.64
N ALA A 14 -4.08 -10.17 14.61
CA ALA A 14 -3.79 -11.50 15.14
C ALA A 14 -4.12 -11.59 16.64
N VAL A 15 -4.63 -12.73 17.12
CA VAL A 15 -5.18 -12.86 18.48
C VAL A 15 -4.15 -12.49 19.55
N GLU A 16 -2.90 -12.89 19.32
CA GLU A 16 -1.73 -12.62 20.16
C GLU A 16 -1.33 -11.13 20.19
N GLU A 17 -1.66 -10.34 19.16
CA GLU A 17 -1.31 -8.92 19.07
C GLU A 17 -2.44 -7.99 19.58
N ARG A 18 -3.62 -8.53 19.90
CA ARG A 18 -4.83 -7.73 20.22
C ARG A 18 -4.68 -6.84 21.44
N GLU A 19 -4.03 -7.35 22.50
CA GLU A 19 -3.85 -6.59 23.73
C GLU A 19 -2.93 -5.39 23.50
N ASP A 20 -1.78 -5.62 22.86
CA ASP A 20 -0.79 -4.57 22.58
C ASP A 20 -1.31 -3.57 21.54
N PHE A 21 -2.05 -4.03 20.53
CA PHE A 21 -2.77 -3.15 19.62
C PHE A 21 -3.69 -2.18 20.36
N MET A 22 -4.46 -2.65 21.34
CA MET A 22 -5.37 -1.79 22.10
C MET A 22 -4.62 -0.80 23.01
N LYS A 23 -3.50 -1.22 23.62
CA LYS A 23 -2.61 -0.31 24.37
C LYS A 23 -2.09 0.81 23.47
N GLU A 24 -1.59 0.47 22.29
CA GLU A 24 -1.08 1.44 21.32
C GLU A 24 -2.16 2.38 20.78
N VAL A 25 -3.38 1.88 20.56
CA VAL A 25 -4.54 2.72 20.20
C VAL A 25 -4.83 3.75 21.29
N GLN A 26 -4.73 3.38 22.58
CA GLN A 26 -4.90 4.32 23.68
C GLN A 26 -3.80 5.37 23.71
N LEU A 27 -2.53 4.98 23.54
CA LEU A 27 -1.40 5.91 23.45
C LEU A 27 -1.58 6.92 22.30
N TYR A 28 -2.00 6.44 21.13
CA TYR A 28 -2.31 7.31 20.00
C TYR A 28 -3.45 8.28 20.30
N ARG A 29 -4.56 7.81 20.89
CA ARG A 29 -5.72 8.65 21.24
C ARG A 29 -5.42 9.70 22.31
N ASN A 30 -4.56 9.35 23.26
CA ASN A 30 -4.11 10.26 24.31
C ASN A 30 -3.15 11.33 23.78
N LYS A 31 -2.80 11.29 22.48
CA LYS A 31 -1.92 12.24 21.81
C LYS A 31 -0.62 12.45 22.57
N VAL A 32 0.00 11.34 22.98
CA VAL A 32 1.23 11.38 23.78
C VAL A 32 2.27 12.29 23.09
N PRO A 33 2.85 13.29 23.80
CA PRO A 33 3.68 14.32 23.18
C PRO A 33 4.85 13.77 22.36
N SER A 34 5.36 12.60 22.74
CA SER A 34 6.46 11.94 22.05
C SER A 34 6.15 11.44 20.64
N LEU A 35 4.86 11.21 20.34
CA LEU A 35 4.35 10.82 19.03
C LEU A 35 3.95 12.04 18.18
N PHE A 36 3.48 13.10 18.84
CA PHE A 36 2.97 14.32 18.20
C PHE A 36 3.93 15.50 18.39
N THR A 37 5.19 15.29 18.01
CA THR A 37 6.21 16.35 17.93
C THR A 37 5.80 17.45 16.95
N ILE A 38 6.51 18.58 16.97
CA ILE A 38 6.26 19.69 16.04
C ILE A 38 6.34 19.17 14.58
N THR A 39 7.37 18.39 14.26
CA THR A 39 7.56 17.77 12.94
C THR A 39 6.40 16.85 12.57
N ALA A 40 6.00 15.95 13.48
CA ALA A 40 4.89 15.03 13.24
C ALA A 40 3.57 15.79 12.98
N LYS A 41 3.32 16.87 13.72
CA LYS A 41 2.14 17.74 13.52
C LYS A 41 2.18 18.50 12.20
N THR A 42 3.35 18.91 11.74
CA THR A 42 3.52 19.52 10.40
C THR A 42 3.23 18.48 9.32
N MET A 43 3.80 17.29 9.43
CA MET A 43 3.60 16.20 8.46
C MET A 43 2.15 15.75 8.34
N LEU A 44 1.35 15.82 9.43
CA LEU A 44 -0.10 15.55 9.34
C LEU A 44 -0.81 16.42 8.31
N LYS A 45 -0.32 17.63 8.03
CA LYS A 45 -0.91 18.58 7.08
C LYS A 45 -0.34 18.45 5.67
N THR A 46 0.91 18.00 5.56
CA THR A 46 1.67 18.07 4.30
C THR A 46 1.92 16.72 3.66
N SER A 47 1.81 15.63 4.42
CA SER A 47 2.19 14.29 3.99
C SER A 47 0.98 13.37 3.84
N HIS A 48 1.08 12.39 2.94
CA HIS A 48 0.08 11.34 2.83
C HIS A 48 0.01 10.54 4.15
N PRO A 49 -1.18 10.12 4.64
CA PRO A 49 -1.31 9.43 5.93
C PRO A 49 -0.41 8.20 6.08
N ARG A 50 -0.24 7.41 5.01
CA ARG A 50 0.71 6.29 4.99
C ARG A 50 2.15 6.73 5.30
N ILE A 51 2.61 7.82 4.69
CA ILE A 51 3.97 8.36 4.89
C ILE A 51 4.11 8.92 6.31
N TRP A 52 3.05 9.53 6.84
CA TRP A 52 3.04 9.96 8.24
C TRP A 52 3.23 8.78 9.20
N TRP A 53 2.49 7.68 8.99
CA TRP A 53 2.61 6.48 9.82
C TRP A 53 3.98 5.80 9.67
N ASP A 54 4.54 5.77 8.48
CA ASP A 54 5.89 5.23 8.23
C ASP A 54 6.96 5.99 9.01
N PHE A 55 6.89 7.33 9.02
CA PHE A 55 7.90 8.18 9.65
C PHE A 55 7.68 8.42 11.16
N CYS A 56 6.43 8.57 11.60
CA CYS A 56 6.09 8.97 12.99
C CYS A 56 5.53 7.83 13.85
N GLY A 57 5.29 6.65 13.27
CA GLY A 57 4.63 5.52 13.94
C GLY A 57 5.57 4.57 14.68
N ASP A 58 6.88 4.85 14.70
CA ASP A 58 7.94 4.01 15.29
C ASP A 58 7.66 3.57 16.74
N ARG A 59 7.03 4.43 17.54
CA ARG A 59 6.69 4.15 18.94
C ARG A 59 5.41 3.32 19.12
N LEU A 60 4.70 3.02 18.04
CA LEU A 60 3.47 2.24 18.02
C LEU A 60 3.58 1.16 16.94
N PRO A 61 4.53 0.22 17.05
CA PRO A 61 4.87 -0.71 15.98
C PRO A 61 3.69 -1.58 15.52
N ILE A 62 2.82 -2.03 16.44
CA ILE A 62 1.68 -2.88 16.10
C ILE A 62 0.61 -2.07 15.36
N LEU A 63 0.25 -0.90 15.87
CA LEU A 63 -0.72 0.00 15.27
C LEU A 63 -0.19 0.56 13.93
N GLN A 64 1.10 0.87 13.84
CA GLN A 64 1.77 1.30 12.61
C GLN A 64 1.66 0.24 11.51
N LYS A 65 1.95 -1.04 11.82
CA LYS A 65 1.80 -2.18 10.90
C LYS A 65 0.40 -2.22 10.27
N TYR A 66 -0.64 -2.14 11.09
CA TYR A 66 -2.02 -2.17 10.60
C TYR A 66 -2.44 -0.87 9.89
N ALA A 67 -2.02 0.29 10.39
CA ALA A 67 -2.29 1.57 9.78
C ALA A 67 -1.67 1.66 8.38
N ILE A 68 -0.40 1.29 8.22
CA ILE A 68 0.27 1.25 6.90
C ILE A 68 -0.45 0.28 5.98
N ARG A 69 -0.81 -0.93 6.45
CA ARG A 69 -1.55 -1.91 5.63
C ARG A 69 -2.86 -1.33 5.10
N ILE A 70 -3.66 -0.68 5.94
CA ILE A 70 -4.95 -0.09 5.56
C ILE A 70 -4.74 1.11 4.62
N LEU A 71 -3.82 2.02 4.96
CA LEU A 71 -3.58 3.27 4.24
C LEU A 71 -2.78 3.08 2.94
N SER A 72 -2.23 1.89 2.71
CA SER A 72 -1.60 1.52 1.43
C SER A 72 -2.59 0.98 0.42
N GLN A 73 -3.85 0.73 0.81
CA GLN A 73 -4.87 0.26 -0.11
C GLN A 73 -5.32 1.40 -1.04
N PRO A 74 -5.53 1.12 -2.34
CA PRO A 74 -6.11 2.10 -3.25
C PRO A 74 -7.48 2.52 -2.74
N CYS A 75 -7.72 3.83 -2.61
CA CYS A 75 -9.03 4.34 -2.24
C CYS A 75 -10.00 4.05 -3.40
N SER A 76 -10.93 3.12 -3.18
CA SER A 76 -11.83 2.56 -4.20
C SER A 76 -12.89 3.54 -4.73
N SER A 77 -12.84 4.83 -4.38
CA SER A 77 -13.87 5.81 -4.76
C SER A 77 -13.57 6.55 -6.07
N THR A 78 -12.30 6.69 -6.48
CA THR A 78 -11.92 7.39 -7.72
C THR A 78 -11.13 6.51 -8.70
N LEU A 79 -10.23 5.67 -8.19
CA LEU A 79 -9.49 4.71 -9.01
C LEU A 79 -10.31 3.49 -9.41
N SER A 80 -11.40 3.18 -8.70
CA SER A 80 -12.17 1.95 -8.96
C SER A 80 -13.01 1.98 -10.23
N LYS A 81 -13.57 3.14 -10.61
CA LYS A 81 -14.28 3.29 -11.89
C LYS A 81 -13.28 3.18 -13.04
N GLY A 82 -12.14 3.88 -12.96
CA GLY A 82 -11.09 3.82 -13.99
C GLY A 82 -10.44 2.43 -14.10
N TYR A 83 -10.12 1.80 -12.97
CA TYR A 83 -9.52 0.47 -12.93
C TYR A 83 -10.49 -0.63 -13.37
N ARG A 84 -11.77 -0.60 -12.95
CA ARG A 84 -12.78 -1.54 -13.47
C ARG A 84 -13.00 -1.36 -14.96
N ASN A 85 -13.16 -0.14 -15.45
CA ASN A 85 -13.36 0.10 -16.87
C ASN A 85 -12.13 -0.32 -17.69
N ALA A 86 -10.91 -0.05 -17.21
CA ALA A 86 -9.68 -0.49 -17.85
C ALA A 86 -9.53 -2.03 -17.79
N SER A 87 -9.96 -2.66 -16.69
CA SER A 87 -9.95 -4.11 -16.53
C SER A 87 -11.00 -4.79 -17.41
N GLU A 88 -12.20 -4.22 -17.57
CA GLU A 88 -13.25 -4.70 -18.47
C GLU A 88 -12.87 -4.53 -19.94
N LEU A 89 -12.25 -3.38 -20.29
CA LEU A 89 -11.69 -3.13 -21.61
C LEU A 89 -10.52 -4.08 -21.91
N ALA A 90 -9.66 -4.35 -20.93
CA ALA A 90 -8.59 -5.34 -21.05
C ALA A 90 -9.17 -6.76 -21.19
N GLN A 91 -10.21 -7.13 -20.45
CA GLN A 91 -10.85 -8.45 -20.50
C GLN A 91 -11.49 -8.70 -21.87
N THR A 92 -12.28 -7.74 -22.38
CA THR A 92 -12.92 -7.82 -23.71
C THR A 92 -11.91 -7.82 -24.85
N LYS A 93 -10.79 -7.08 -24.70
CA LYS A 93 -9.66 -7.16 -25.62
C LYS A 93 -8.96 -8.53 -25.51
N LYS A 94 -8.85 -9.13 -24.32
CA LYS A 94 -8.20 -10.43 -24.06
C LYS A 94 -9.01 -11.62 -24.61
N THR A 95 -10.34 -11.57 -24.63
CA THR A 95 -11.18 -12.56 -25.35
C THR A 95 -11.08 -12.41 -26.88
N ASN A 96 -10.94 -11.18 -27.38
CA ASN A 96 -10.63 -10.91 -28.80
C ASN A 96 -9.16 -11.18 -29.18
N MET A 97 -8.31 -11.41 -28.19
CA MET A 97 -6.87 -11.56 -28.31
C MET A 97 -6.44 -12.81 -27.54
N LEU A 98 -7.13 -13.95 -27.72
CA LEU A 98 -6.54 -15.26 -27.44
C LEU A 98 -5.32 -15.56 -28.35
N THR A 99 -4.95 -14.61 -29.23
CA THR A 99 -3.65 -14.45 -29.91
C THR A 99 -2.62 -13.62 -29.09
N SER A 100 -2.99 -13.07 -27.93
CA SER A 100 -2.21 -12.13 -27.07
C SER A 100 -1.04 -12.79 -26.38
N GLU A 101 -1.19 -14.05 -25.98
CA GLU A 101 -0.19 -14.78 -25.23
C GLU A 101 1.07 -15.01 -26.08
N MET A 102 0.88 -15.20 -27.40
CA MET A 102 1.97 -15.21 -28.38
C MET A 102 2.64 -13.84 -28.52
N LEU A 103 1.87 -12.74 -28.44
CA LEU A 103 2.42 -11.39 -28.53
C LEU A 103 3.22 -11.01 -27.28
N ASP A 104 2.73 -11.39 -26.09
CA ASP A 104 3.41 -11.10 -24.82
C ASP A 104 4.74 -11.85 -24.71
N ASN A 105 4.77 -13.12 -25.11
CA ASN A 105 6.02 -13.89 -25.20
C ASN A 105 7.03 -13.24 -26.17
N MET A 106 6.58 -12.72 -27.31
CA MET A 106 7.44 -12.07 -28.29
C MET A 106 8.00 -10.72 -27.77
N VAL A 107 7.18 -9.95 -27.06
CA VAL A 107 7.60 -8.67 -26.46
C VAL A 107 8.58 -8.89 -25.31
N ASN A 108 8.35 -9.90 -24.47
CA ASN A 108 9.25 -10.25 -23.36
C ASN A 108 10.64 -10.69 -23.85
N VAL A 109 10.72 -11.53 -24.89
CA VAL A 109 12.01 -11.97 -25.47
C VAL A 109 12.79 -10.79 -26.08
N ARG A 110 12.09 -9.86 -26.75
CA ARG A 110 12.71 -8.68 -27.38
C ARG A 110 13.25 -7.69 -26.35
N LEU A 111 12.49 -7.42 -25.28
CA LEU A 111 12.91 -6.51 -24.21
C LEU A 111 14.09 -7.08 -23.41
N ASN A 112 14.07 -8.37 -23.08
CA ASN A 112 15.17 -9.02 -22.36
C ASN A 112 16.47 -9.04 -23.17
N SER A 113 16.41 -9.27 -24.48
CA SER A 113 17.59 -9.23 -25.36
C SER A 113 18.23 -7.84 -25.43
N MET A 114 17.41 -6.78 -25.51
CA MET A 114 17.91 -5.41 -25.53
C MET A 114 18.56 -4.99 -24.21
N MET A 115 18.02 -5.46 -23.07
CA MET A 115 18.62 -5.21 -21.76
C MET A 115 19.98 -5.92 -21.64
N MET A 116 20.09 -7.18 -22.06
CA MET A 116 21.35 -7.93 -22.01
C MET A 116 22.48 -7.32 -22.83
N GLU A 117 22.18 -6.76 -24.01
CA GLU A 117 23.19 -6.06 -24.82
C GLU A 117 23.66 -4.75 -24.16
N LYS A 118 22.75 -4.03 -23.49
CA LYS A 118 23.09 -2.80 -22.75
C LYS A 118 23.97 -3.07 -21.53
N PHE A 119 23.80 -4.20 -20.85
CA PHE A 119 24.66 -4.60 -19.73
C PHE A 119 26.07 -4.94 -20.20
N LYS A 120 26.24 -5.62 -21.34
CA LYS A 120 27.57 -5.95 -21.88
C LYS A 120 28.38 -4.75 -22.34
N THR A 121 27.75 -3.67 -22.81
CA THR A 121 28.46 -2.46 -23.26
C THR A 121 28.82 -1.50 -22.11
N GLY A 122 28.32 -1.73 -20.90
CA GLY A 122 28.60 -0.91 -19.71
C GLY A 122 29.79 -1.37 -18.85
N GLU A 123 30.42 -2.50 -19.22
CA GLU A 123 31.54 -3.12 -18.49
C GLU A 123 32.85 -3.12 -19.31
N SER A 124 33.03 -2.20 -20.27
CA SER A 124 34.31 -1.96 -20.98
C SER A 124 34.75 -0.51 -20.91
#